data_AF-A0A2E0BG95-F1
#
_entry.id   AF-A0A2E0BG95-F1
#
_cell.length_a   1.000
_cell.length_b   1.000
_cell.length_c   1.000
_cell.angle_alpha   90.00
_cell.angle_beta   90.00
_cell.angle_gamma   90.00
#
_symmetry.space_group_name_H-M   'P 1'
#
loop_
_entity.id
_entity.type
_entity.pdbx_description
1 polymer ?
#
loop_
_entity_poly.entity_id
_entity_poly.type
_entity_poly.pdbx_seq_one_letter_code
_entity_poly.pdbx_strand_id
1 'polypeptide(L)'
;MSYAQNGLIEATDFNNLVGAAVETGANKLNTTWSTGGTTAGYGQTAVSQVSGGDTVVATGQWNALVTNTASAAAHSGSSITSVTAPTTGSTVTYLSAIPTNLTTIYTNRRNAASQGSTIVDTATRSSSWQNGLTFTHTVTFASGDAARWFFNSGGQIKMTASHPTGTGINLLFSDLASDTGTVTMSAPNSGTVSISSVNYSGITKVGGGGNSPTVDADKGYFGLSTGNATAFTQTADSGPSGYLSSFIRYIVKSNGTQGSNGDTGSTITIYSVWDEIPNDLVASTGSAVTCTVQLPETTNLSASWGTPSVSGSVSGS
;
A
#
# COMPACT_ATOMS: atom_id res chain seq x y z
N MET A 1 -0.09 -37.60 -0.14
CA MET A 1 0.25 -37.91 -1.55
C MET A 1 0.96 -36.71 -2.14
N SER A 2 1.80 -36.94 -3.14
CA SER A 2 2.74 -35.96 -3.69
C SER A 2 2.26 -35.59 -5.08
N TYR A 3 1.83 -34.36 -5.28
CA TYR A 3 1.59 -33.79 -6.62
C TYR A 3 2.83 -34.01 -7.50
N ALA A 4 2.78 -35.03 -8.36
CA ALA A 4 3.96 -35.55 -9.06
C ALA A 4 3.63 -36.00 -10.48
N GLN A 5 4.65 -35.95 -11.33
CA GLN A 5 4.55 -36.43 -12.71
C GLN A 5 4.17 -37.91 -12.74
N ASN A 6 3.21 -38.26 -13.61
CA ASN A 6 2.67 -39.62 -13.78
C ASN A 6 1.95 -40.19 -12.54
N GLY A 7 1.80 -39.42 -11.46
CA GLY A 7 0.95 -39.77 -10.32
C GLY A 7 -0.53 -39.49 -10.59
N LEU A 8 -1.41 -40.20 -9.89
CA LEU A 8 -2.83 -39.82 -9.82
C LEU A 8 -2.93 -38.48 -9.08
N ILE A 9 -3.55 -37.49 -9.72
CA ILE A 9 -3.80 -36.18 -9.10
C ILE A 9 -5.12 -36.26 -8.35
N GLU A 10 -5.07 -36.04 -7.04
CA GLU A 10 -6.24 -36.13 -6.16
C GLU A 10 -6.75 -34.77 -5.72
N ALA A 11 -7.95 -34.75 -5.13
CA ALA A 11 -8.53 -33.58 -4.49
C ALA A 11 -7.56 -32.95 -3.46
N THR A 12 -6.81 -33.76 -2.71
CA THR A 12 -5.82 -33.27 -1.75
C THR A 12 -4.66 -32.53 -2.39
N ASP A 13 -4.20 -32.96 -3.57
CA ASP A 13 -3.13 -32.27 -4.29
C ASP A 13 -3.61 -30.90 -4.77
N PHE A 14 -4.80 -30.85 -5.36
CA PHE A 14 -5.43 -29.59 -5.77
C PHE A 14 -5.62 -28.64 -4.58
N ASN A 15 -6.15 -29.15 -3.47
CA ASN A 15 -6.39 -28.36 -2.26
C ASN A 15 -5.10 -27.80 -1.66
N ASN A 16 -3.98 -28.51 -1.79
CA ASN A 16 -2.67 -28.04 -1.36
C ASN A 16 -2.16 -26.87 -2.22
N LEU A 17 -2.43 -26.88 -3.54
CA LEU A 17 -2.09 -25.77 -4.44
C LEU A 17 -3.00 -24.55 -4.22
N VAL A 18 -4.28 -24.79 -3.93
CA VAL A 18 -5.27 -23.71 -3.80
C VAL A 18 -5.26 -23.08 -2.41
N GLY A 19 -5.19 -23.86 -1.34
CA GLY A 19 -5.31 -23.38 0.04
C GLY A 19 -6.73 -22.98 0.45
N ALA A 20 -6.94 -22.72 1.74
CA ALA A 20 -8.20 -22.19 2.24
C ALA A 20 -8.42 -20.72 1.81
N ALA A 21 -9.66 -20.22 1.88
CA ALA A 21 -9.96 -18.82 1.54
C ALA A 21 -9.21 -17.82 2.44
N VAL A 22 -9.18 -18.12 3.74
CA VAL A 22 -8.32 -17.45 4.74
C VAL A 22 -7.13 -18.37 5.00
N GLU A 23 -5.98 -18.03 4.42
CA GLU A 23 -4.77 -18.83 4.46
C GLU A 23 -3.56 -17.91 4.65
N THR A 24 -2.60 -18.37 5.44
CA THR A 24 -1.33 -17.65 5.67
C THR A 24 -0.12 -18.44 5.21
N GLY A 25 -0.30 -19.72 4.85
CA GLY A 25 0.74 -20.57 4.29
C GLY A 25 1.20 -20.08 2.92
N ALA A 26 2.52 -20.02 2.73
CA ALA A 26 3.13 -19.59 1.47
C ALA A 26 2.77 -20.51 0.29
N ASN A 27 2.92 -19.96 -0.92
CA ASN A 27 2.91 -20.71 -2.19
C ASN A 27 1.60 -21.45 -2.48
N LYS A 28 0.48 -20.93 -1.98
CA LYS A 28 -0.87 -21.34 -2.36
C LYS A 28 -1.59 -20.19 -3.02
N LEU A 29 -2.50 -20.49 -3.94
CA LEU A 29 -3.22 -19.46 -4.68
C LEU A 29 -3.99 -18.52 -3.74
N ASN A 30 -4.85 -19.07 -2.88
CA ASN A 30 -5.77 -18.26 -2.08
C ASN A 30 -5.07 -17.41 -1.02
N THR A 31 -3.83 -17.74 -0.63
CA THR A 31 -2.99 -16.89 0.23
C THR A 31 -2.71 -15.54 -0.42
N THR A 32 -2.45 -15.52 -1.72
CA THR A 32 -2.17 -14.30 -2.50
C THR A 32 -3.44 -13.72 -3.09
N TRP A 33 -4.29 -14.55 -3.69
CA TRP A 33 -5.46 -14.12 -4.47
C TRP A 33 -6.65 -13.72 -3.59
N SER A 34 -6.99 -14.54 -2.60
CA SER A 34 -8.25 -14.40 -1.88
C SER A 34 -8.11 -13.52 -0.64
N THR A 35 -8.89 -13.78 0.41
CA THR A 35 -8.79 -13.07 1.69
C THR A 35 -7.36 -13.11 2.17
N GLY A 36 -6.73 -14.29 2.23
CA GLY A 36 -5.37 -14.42 2.76
C GLY A 36 -5.26 -13.96 4.22
N GLY A 37 -4.05 -13.65 4.68
CA GLY A 37 -3.83 -13.13 6.02
C GLY A 37 -2.45 -12.49 6.17
N THR A 38 -2.23 -11.82 7.30
CA THR A 38 -1.00 -11.08 7.63
C THR A 38 -0.66 -10.05 6.54
N THR A 39 0.33 -10.34 5.69
CA THR A 39 0.82 -9.44 4.65
C THR A 39 0.53 -9.95 3.23
N ALA A 40 -0.46 -10.82 3.07
CA ALA A 40 -0.80 -11.49 1.81
C ALA A 40 -2.31 -11.48 1.56
N GLY A 41 -2.76 -11.33 0.32
CA GLY A 41 -4.17 -11.40 -0.04
C GLY A 41 -4.63 -10.15 -0.79
N TYR A 42 -5.31 -10.35 -1.92
CA TYR A 42 -5.92 -9.32 -2.76
C TYR A 42 -7.44 -9.21 -2.56
N GLY A 43 -8.03 -10.03 -1.68
CA GLY A 43 -9.47 -9.99 -1.39
C GLY A 43 -10.36 -10.46 -2.53
N GLN A 44 -9.82 -11.21 -3.49
CA GLN A 44 -10.61 -11.76 -4.59
C GLN A 44 -11.41 -12.99 -4.15
N THR A 45 -12.39 -13.39 -4.96
CA THR A 45 -13.18 -14.60 -4.71
C THR A 45 -12.27 -15.82 -4.67
N ALA A 46 -12.36 -16.60 -3.58
CA ALA A 46 -11.57 -17.80 -3.39
C ALA A 46 -11.87 -18.86 -4.45
N VAL A 47 -10.85 -19.62 -4.85
CA VAL A 47 -11.08 -20.91 -5.51
C VAL A 47 -11.42 -21.93 -4.43
N SER A 48 -12.59 -22.55 -4.52
CA SER A 48 -13.06 -23.52 -3.53
C SER A 48 -12.28 -24.83 -3.58
N GLN A 49 -11.94 -25.36 -2.41
CA GLN A 49 -11.39 -26.70 -2.24
C GLN A 49 -12.41 -27.80 -2.61
N VAL A 50 -11.91 -28.99 -2.93
CA VAL A 50 -12.68 -30.20 -3.28
C VAL A 50 -12.69 -31.15 -2.10
N SER A 51 -13.81 -31.79 -1.79
CA SER A 51 -13.85 -32.78 -0.69
C SER A 51 -13.01 -34.01 -1.02
N GLY A 52 -12.40 -34.62 0.00
CA GLY A 52 -11.63 -35.85 -0.19
C GLY A 52 -12.51 -36.99 -0.71
N GLY A 53 -12.05 -37.70 -1.74
CA GLY A 53 -12.81 -38.79 -2.38
C GLY A 53 -13.75 -38.35 -3.50
N ASP A 54 -14.00 -37.04 -3.65
CA ASP A 54 -14.72 -36.52 -4.81
C ASP A 54 -13.82 -36.57 -6.05
N THR A 55 -14.44 -36.82 -7.20
CA THR A 55 -13.76 -36.60 -8.48
C THR A 55 -13.58 -35.09 -8.62
N VAL A 56 -12.33 -34.63 -8.72
CA VAL A 56 -12.06 -33.23 -9.09
C VAL A 56 -12.72 -33.00 -10.44
N VAL A 57 -13.81 -32.22 -10.48
CA VAL A 57 -14.54 -31.91 -11.72
C VAL A 57 -13.73 -30.86 -12.47
N ALA A 58 -12.66 -31.35 -13.09
CA ALA A 58 -11.37 -30.71 -13.18
C ALA A 58 -11.20 -29.60 -14.22
N THR A 59 -12.28 -28.93 -14.60
CA THR A 59 -12.21 -27.83 -15.55
C THR A 59 -12.44 -26.50 -14.87
N GLY A 60 -13.55 -26.31 -14.16
CA GLY A 60 -13.85 -25.01 -13.54
C GLY A 60 -12.81 -24.61 -12.50
N GLN A 61 -12.47 -25.54 -11.60
CA GLN A 61 -11.54 -25.32 -10.50
C GLN A 61 -10.08 -25.18 -10.94
N TRP A 62 -9.61 -26.03 -11.87
CA TRP A 62 -8.26 -25.92 -12.42
C TRP A 62 -8.10 -24.71 -13.33
N ASN A 63 -9.12 -24.40 -14.14
CA ASN A 63 -9.11 -23.20 -14.96
C ASN A 63 -9.08 -21.95 -14.07
N ALA A 64 -9.85 -21.92 -12.98
CA ALA A 64 -9.76 -20.85 -11.98
C ALA A 64 -8.36 -20.78 -11.34
N LEU A 65 -7.75 -21.91 -10.98
CA LEU A 65 -6.38 -21.92 -10.44
C LEU A 65 -5.37 -21.31 -11.44
N VAL A 66 -5.40 -21.76 -12.69
CA VAL A 66 -4.50 -21.30 -13.75
C VAL A 66 -4.73 -19.81 -14.07
N THR A 67 -5.97 -19.41 -14.31
CA THR A 67 -6.32 -18.04 -14.70
C THR A 67 -6.08 -17.04 -13.59
N ASN A 68 -6.43 -17.36 -12.34
CA ASN A 68 -6.19 -16.49 -11.19
C ASN A 68 -4.69 -16.39 -10.87
N THR A 69 -3.90 -17.46 -11.08
CA THR A 69 -2.43 -17.40 -10.97
C THR A 69 -1.84 -16.46 -12.02
N ALA A 70 -2.30 -16.55 -13.27
CA ALA A 70 -1.85 -15.68 -14.34
C ALA A 70 -2.25 -14.22 -14.10
N SER A 71 -3.47 -13.97 -13.62
CA SER A 71 -3.93 -12.64 -13.26
C SER A 71 -3.14 -12.05 -12.09
N ALA A 72 -2.89 -12.83 -11.02
CA ALA A 72 -2.02 -12.40 -9.92
C ALA A 72 -0.60 -12.04 -10.39
N ALA A 73 -0.03 -12.82 -11.31
CA ALA A 73 1.28 -12.54 -11.89
C ALA A 73 1.27 -11.26 -12.75
N ALA A 74 0.24 -11.06 -13.57
CA ALA A 74 0.08 -9.84 -14.37
C ALA A 74 -0.09 -8.60 -13.47
N HIS A 75 -0.92 -8.72 -12.42
CA HIS A 75 -1.07 -7.68 -11.40
C HIS A 75 0.27 -7.34 -10.76
N SER A 76 1.04 -8.33 -10.31
CA SER A 76 2.32 -8.10 -9.63
C SER A 76 3.49 -7.77 -10.56
N GLY A 77 3.24 -7.65 -11.87
CA GLY A 77 4.28 -7.42 -12.88
C GLY A 77 5.31 -8.54 -12.99
N SER A 78 4.93 -9.76 -12.61
CA SER A 78 5.81 -10.92 -12.54
C SER A 78 5.69 -11.81 -13.77
N SER A 79 6.80 -12.38 -14.21
CA SER A 79 6.83 -13.37 -15.29
C SER A 79 6.64 -14.77 -14.72
N ILE A 80 5.70 -15.53 -15.31
CA ILE A 80 5.44 -16.93 -14.97
C ILE A 80 5.48 -17.80 -16.23
N THR A 81 5.65 -19.11 -16.05
CA THR A 81 5.51 -20.05 -17.17
C THR A 81 4.02 -20.25 -17.46
N SER A 82 3.59 -20.02 -18.70
CA SER A 82 2.20 -20.23 -19.11
C SER A 82 1.79 -21.70 -18.93
N VAL A 83 0.58 -21.91 -18.43
CA VAL A 83 0.00 -23.23 -18.20
C VAL A 83 -1.34 -23.28 -18.90
N THR A 84 -1.56 -24.31 -19.72
CA THR A 84 -2.87 -24.58 -20.32
C THR A 84 -3.73 -25.35 -19.33
N ALA A 85 -4.91 -24.84 -19.00
CA ALA A 85 -5.84 -25.54 -18.13
C ALA A 85 -6.31 -26.87 -18.77
N PRO A 86 -6.55 -27.93 -17.97
CA PRO A 86 -7.09 -29.18 -18.48
C PRO A 86 -8.46 -28.98 -19.15
N THR A 87 -8.73 -29.73 -20.22
CA THR A 87 -10.01 -29.73 -20.94
C THR A 87 -11.07 -30.56 -20.22
N THR A 88 -12.34 -30.18 -20.35
CA THR A 88 -13.48 -30.91 -19.75
C THR A 88 -13.50 -32.38 -20.16
N GLY A 89 -13.70 -33.27 -19.19
CA GLY A 89 -13.78 -34.72 -19.41
C GLY A 89 -12.44 -35.41 -19.67
N SER A 90 -11.31 -34.67 -19.60
CA SER A 90 -9.97 -35.24 -19.73
C SER A 90 -9.32 -35.48 -18.37
N THR A 91 -8.40 -36.45 -18.29
CA THR A 91 -7.57 -36.65 -17.10
C THR A 91 -6.68 -35.43 -16.87
N VAL A 92 -6.63 -34.93 -15.64
CA VAL A 92 -5.68 -33.87 -15.25
C VAL A 92 -4.27 -34.45 -15.28
N THR A 93 -3.43 -33.95 -16.17
CA THR A 93 -2.01 -34.24 -16.15
C THR A 93 -1.29 -33.30 -15.19
N TYR A 94 -0.15 -33.74 -14.67
CA TYR A 94 0.70 -32.93 -13.80
C TYR A 94 1.15 -31.63 -14.51
N LEU A 95 0.80 -30.48 -13.93
CA LEU A 95 1.15 -29.15 -14.42
C LEU A 95 2.38 -28.67 -13.64
N SER A 96 3.56 -29.08 -14.09
CA SER A 96 4.84 -28.89 -13.40
C SER A 96 5.17 -27.45 -13.04
N ALA A 97 4.68 -26.48 -13.82
CA ALA A 97 4.93 -25.06 -13.60
C ALA A 97 4.09 -24.44 -12.48
N ILE A 98 2.96 -25.04 -12.08
CA ILE A 98 2.04 -24.42 -11.12
C ILE A 98 2.70 -24.15 -9.76
N PRO A 99 3.40 -25.11 -9.11
CA PRO A 99 4.06 -24.84 -7.83
C PRO A 99 5.08 -23.68 -7.88
N THR A 100 5.86 -23.60 -8.97
CA THR A 100 6.82 -22.50 -9.18
C THR A 100 6.09 -21.17 -9.39
N ASN A 101 5.04 -21.15 -10.21
CA ASN A 101 4.24 -19.95 -10.44
C ASN A 101 3.59 -19.44 -9.14
N LEU A 102 3.06 -20.35 -8.31
CA LEU A 102 2.49 -20.01 -7.00
C LEU A 102 3.55 -19.41 -6.06
N THR A 103 4.78 -19.91 -6.11
CA THR A 103 5.92 -19.35 -5.38
C THR A 103 6.25 -17.93 -5.87
N THR A 104 6.26 -17.72 -7.20
CA THR A 104 6.50 -16.41 -7.81
C THR A 104 5.46 -15.39 -7.39
N ILE A 105 4.17 -15.70 -7.49
CA ILE A 105 3.12 -14.73 -7.10
C ILE A 105 3.13 -14.48 -5.59
N TYR A 106 3.45 -15.47 -4.76
CA TYR A 106 3.53 -15.28 -3.31
C TYR A 106 4.73 -14.39 -2.93
N THR A 107 5.86 -14.57 -3.60
CA THR A 107 7.05 -13.73 -3.40
C THR A 107 6.77 -12.28 -3.77
N ASN A 108 6.06 -12.06 -4.89
CA ASN A 108 5.73 -10.73 -5.42
C ASN A 108 4.37 -10.19 -4.97
N ARG A 109 3.73 -10.81 -3.97
CA ARG A 109 2.33 -10.57 -3.58
C ARG A 109 1.96 -9.14 -3.16
N ARG A 110 2.94 -8.24 -3.00
CA ARG A 110 2.74 -6.82 -2.67
C ARG A 110 3.24 -5.86 -3.76
N ASN A 111 3.74 -6.40 -4.86
CA ASN A 111 4.10 -5.62 -6.03
C ASN A 111 2.84 -5.35 -6.87
N ALA A 112 2.89 -4.29 -7.66
CA ALA A 112 1.85 -3.95 -8.61
C ALA A 112 2.48 -3.38 -9.91
N ALA A 113 2.01 -3.84 -11.06
CA ALA A 113 2.46 -3.40 -12.37
C ALA A 113 1.98 -1.98 -12.69
N SER A 114 0.85 -1.57 -12.13
CA SER A 114 0.26 -0.26 -12.34
C SER A 114 -0.61 0.15 -11.13
N GLN A 115 -1.12 1.38 -11.17
CA GLN A 115 -2.05 1.92 -10.17
C GLN A 115 -3.30 2.49 -10.86
N GLY A 116 -4.38 2.60 -10.11
CA GLY A 116 -5.66 3.14 -10.56
C GLY A 116 -5.78 4.65 -10.39
N SER A 117 -7.00 5.14 -10.19
CA SER A 117 -7.30 6.56 -9.99
C SER A 117 -6.88 7.08 -8.60
N THR A 118 -7.03 8.38 -8.38
CA THR A 118 -6.75 9.04 -7.10
C THR A 118 -8.02 9.56 -6.43
N ILE A 119 -8.00 9.60 -5.09
CA ILE A 119 -8.93 10.34 -4.24
C ILE A 119 -8.11 11.37 -3.49
N VAL A 120 -8.55 12.62 -3.45
CA VAL A 120 -7.74 13.75 -2.96
C VAL A 120 -8.52 14.59 -1.98
N ASP A 121 -7.84 15.05 -0.93
CA ASP A 121 -8.27 16.13 -0.05
C ASP A 121 -7.11 17.09 0.20
N THR A 122 -7.41 18.39 0.25
CA THR A 122 -6.42 19.44 0.52
C THR A 122 -6.92 20.28 1.69
N ALA A 123 -6.19 20.24 2.80
CA ALA A 123 -6.39 21.15 3.91
C ALA A 123 -5.52 22.40 3.72
N THR A 124 -6.14 23.59 3.77
CA THR A 124 -5.48 24.88 3.54
C THR A 124 -5.71 25.82 4.71
N ARG A 125 -4.65 26.46 5.20
CA ARG A 125 -4.75 27.54 6.20
C ARG A 125 -5.17 28.83 5.50
N SER A 126 -6.33 29.36 5.88
CA SER A 126 -6.95 30.55 5.25
C SER A 126 -6.61 31.89 5.91
N SER A 127 -5.71 31.90 6.89
CA SER A 127 -5.18 33.13 7.49
C SER A 127 -3.67 33.05 7.62
N SER A 128 -3.02 34.20 7.85
CA SER A 128 -1.63 34.21 8.29
C SER A 128 -1.47 33.44 9.61
N TRP A 129 -0.24 33.02 9.87
CA TRP A 129 0.11 32.25 11.06
C TRP A 129 1.55 32.57 11.49
N GLN A 130 1.83 32.27 12.74
CA GLN A 130 3.14 32.34 13.38
C GLN A 130 3.30 31.04 14.18
N ASN A 131 4.48 30.75 14.70
CA ASN A 131 4.85 29.54 15.44
C ASN A 131 4.68 28.23 14.65
N GLY A 132 3.46 27.69 14.54
CA GLY A 132 3.29 26.42 13.84
C GLY A 132 1.89 26.08 13.39
N LEU A 133 1.80 25.14 12.45
CA LEU A 133 0.55 24.55 11.98
C LEU A 133 0.59 23.04 12.15
N THR A 134 -0.57 22.45 12.44
CA THR A 134 -0.79 21.01 12.33
C THR A 134 -1.95 20.75 11.39
N PHE A 135 -1.62 20.18 10.23
CA PHE A 135 -2.60 19.61 9.31
C PHE A 135 -2.88 18.18 9.71
N THR A 136 -4.15 17.79 9.82
CA THR A 136 -4.55 16.42 10.15
C THR A 136 -5.36 15.86 9.00
N HIS A 137 -4.86 14.79 8.38
CA HIS A 137 -5.60 14.00 7.40
C HIS A 137 -5.95 12.63 7.98
N THR A 138 -7.17 12.17 7.70
CA THR A 138 -7.64 10.83 8.08
C THR A 138 -8.11 10.08 6.84
N VAL A 139 -7.49 8.92 6.58
CA VAL A 139 -7.91 7.98 5.54
C VAL A 139 -8.61 6.81 6.22
N THR A 140 -9.85 6.51 5.80
CA THR A 140 -10.68 5.46 6.39
C THR A 140 -11.12 4.44 5.34
N PHE A 141 -10.96 3.17 5.68
CA PHE A 141 -11.39 2.01 4.93
C PHE A 141 -12.60 1.36 5.61
N ALA A 142 -13.40 0.61 4.86
CA ALA A 142 -14.59 -0.06 5.39
C ALA A 142 -14.26 -1.11 6.47
N SER A 143 -13.07 -1.71 6.42
CA SER A 143 -12.58 -2.69 7.39
C SER A 143 -11.05 -2.77 7.38
N GLY A 144 -10.47 -3.46 8.36
CA GLY A 144 -9.04 -3.75 8.38
C GLY A 144 -8.59 -4.61 7.19
N ASP A 145 -9.44 -5.53 6.73
CA ASP A 145 -9.18 -6.31 5.51
C ASP A 145 -9.22 -5.44 4.25
N ALA A 146 -10.15 -4.50 4.14
CA ALA A 146 -10.19 -3.57 3.01
C ALA A 146 -8.91 -2.73 2.93
N ALA A 147 -8.40 -2.25 4.06
CA ALA A 147 -7.10 -1.56 4.12
C ALA A 147 -5.95 -2.48 3.72
N ARG A 148 -5.93 -3.72 4.21
CA ARG A 148 -4.90 -4.71 3.87
C ARG A 148 -4.87 -5.05 2.38
N TRP A 149 -6.04 -5.28 1.77
CA TRP A 149 -6.15 -5.53 0.34
C TRP A 149 -5.74 -4.31 -0.49
N PHE A 150 -6.07 -3.10 -0.03
CA PHE A 150 -5.63 -1.86 -0.67
C PHE A 150 -4.10 -1.80 -0.75
N PHE A 151 -3.40 -1.96 0.38
CA PHE A 151 -1.94 -1.85 0.41
C PHE A 151 -1.25 -3.04 -0.27
N ASN A 152 -1.76 -4.26 -0.11
CA ASN A 152 -1.21 -5.43 -0.80
C ASN A 152 -1.34 -5.32 -2.32
N SER A 153 -2.39 -4.67 -2.82
CA SER A 153 -2.62 -4.49 -4.26
C SER A 153 -1.88 -3.27 -4.84
N GLY A 154 -0.97 -2.65 -4.09
CA GLY A 154 -0.17 -1.50 -4.55
C GLY A 154 -0.83 -0.13 -4.35
N GLY A 155 -1.87 -0.04 -3.52
CA GLY A 155 -2.44 1.23 -3.09
C GLY A 155 -1.45 2.02 -2.23
N GLN A 156 -1.48 3.35 -2.35
CA GLN A 156 -0.56 4.25 -1.65
C GLN A 156 -1.28 5.48 -1.10
N ILE A 157 -0.75 6.03 -0.01
CA ILE A 157 -1.15 7.35 0.50
C ILE A 157 0.02 8.32 0.29
N LYS A 158 -0.23 9.45 -0.37
CA LYS A 158 0.79 10.42 -0.78
C LYS A 158 0.50 11.77 -0.14
N MET A 159 1.50 12.37 0.49
CA MET A 159 1.42 13.69 1.10
C MET A 159 2.30 14.68 0.33
N THR A 160 1.72 15.81 -0.06
CA THR A 160 2.47 16.95 -0.64
C THR A 160 2.14 18.22 0.13
N ALA A 161 3.14 19.07 0.31
CA ALA A 161 3.02 20.36 0.96
C ALA A 161 3.09 21.49 -0.07
N SER A 162 2.44 22.61 0.20
CA SER A 162 2.61 23.85 -0.57
C SER A 162 2.45 25.09 0.31
N HIS A 163 3.17 26.15 -0.05
CA HIS A 163 3.02 27.47 0.53
C HIS A 163 3.18 28.51 -0.58
N PRO A 164 2.44 29.64 -0.56
CA PRO A 164 2.61 30.68 -1.57
C PRO A 164 4.04 31.21 -1.62
N THR A 165 4.52 31.51 -2.82
CA THR A 165 5.85 32.09 -3.00
C THR A 165 5.92 33.49 -2.40
N GLY A 166 7.13 33.92 -2.01
CA GLY A 166 7.33 35.25 -1.44
C GLY A 166 8.78 35.50 -1.08
N THR A 167 8.98 36.38 -0.09
CA THR A 167 10.30 36.67 0.50
C THR A 167 10.29 36.36 2.00
N GLY A 168 11.48 36.34 2.61
CA GLY A 168 11.62 36.13 4.05
C GLY A 168 11.08 34.77 4.47
N ILE A 169 10.21 34.73 5.48
CA ILE A 169 9.65 33.47 6.00
C ILE A 169 8.75 32.75 4.98
N ASN A 170 8.11 33.49 4.07
CA ASN A 170 7.29 32.88 3.02
C ASN A 170 8.15 32.16 1.99
N LEU A 171 9.32 32.72 1.65
CA LEU A 171 10.28 32.03 0.79
C LEU A 171 10.75 30.73 1.44
N LEU A 172 11.10 30.78 2.74
CA LEU A 172 11.51 29.60 3.48
C LEU A 172 10.44 28.51 3.42
N PHE A 173 9.18 28.81 3.72
CA PHE A 173 8.13 27.79 3.73
C PHE A 173 7.72 27.34 2.32
N SER A 174 7.81 28.19 1.30
CA SER A 174 7.59 27.76 -0.09
C SER A 174 8.69 26.80 -0.56
N ASP A 175 9.95 27.09 -0.24
CA ASP A 175 11.09 26.23 -0.57
C ASP A 175 11.00 24.92 0.20
N LEU A 176 10.77 24.98 1.51
CA LEU A 176 10.63 23.80 2.37
C LEU A 176 9.48 22.87 1.96
N ALA A 177 8.35 23.45 1.54
CA ALA A 177 7.22 22.68 1.01
C ALA A 177 7.57 22.00 -0.33
N SER A 178 8.31 22.69 -1.21
CA SER A 178 8.83 22.11 -2.44
C SER A 178 9.87 21.00 -2.17
N ASP A 179 10.76 21.23 -1.20
CA ASP A 179 11.83 20.30 -0.82
C ASP A 179 11.31 19.01 -0.23
N THR A 180 10.20 19.07 0.50
CA THR A 180 9.50 17.90 1.00
C THR A 180 9.18 16.90 -0.11
N GLY A 181 8.92 17.38 -1.33
CA GLY A 181 8.51 16.55 -2.46
C GLY A 181 7.19 15.82 -2.15
N THR A 182 7.06 14.61 -2.68
CA THR A 182 5.93 13.72 -2.34
C THR A 182 6.37 12.66 -1.35
N VAL A 183 5.82 12.71 -0.13
CA VAL A 183 6.04 11.66 0.88
C VAL A 183 5.00 10.57 0.69
N THR A 184 5.44 9.40 0.25
CA THR A 184 4.58 8.27 -0.13
C THR A 184 4.64 7.17 0.92
N MET A 185 3.49 6.79 1.46
CA MET A 185 3.29 5.61 2.29
C MET A 185 2.83 4.42 1.45
N SER A 186 3.56 3.32 1.53
CA SER A 186 3.22 2.02 0.91
C SER A 186 3.05 0.93 1.98
N ALA A 187 2.85 -0.32 1.55
CA ALA A 187 2.64 -1.45 2.45
C ALA A 187 3.80 -1.77 3.43
N PRO A 188 5.08 -1.83 3.00
CA PRO A 188 6.13 -2.52 3.76
C PRO A 188 6.45 -1.90 5.13
N ASN A 189 6.85 -2.75 6.07
CA ASN A 189 7.49 -2.34 7.33
C ASN A 189 8.96 -2.77 7.42
N SER A 190 9.51 -3.21 6.29
CA SER A 190 10.90 -3.55 6.03
C SER A 190 11.06 -3.85 4.54
N GLY A 191 12.25 -3.62 3.98
CA GLY A 191 12.52 -3.85 2.56
C GLY A 191 11.67 -2.97 1.64
N THR A 192 11.39 -3.45 0.43
CA THR A 192 10.70 -2.68 -0.61
C THR A 192 9.63 -3.49 -1.34
N VAL A 193 8.71 -2.78 -1.99
CA VAL A 193 7.79 -3.30 -3.02
C VAL A 193 8.02 -2.55 -4.32
N SER A 194 7.78 -3.20 -5.45
CA SER A 194 7.81 -2.57 -6.77
C SER A 194 6.40 -2.22 -7.20
N ILE A 195 6.13 -0.94 -7.41
CA ILE A 195 4.83 -0.42 -7.87
C ILE A 195 5.08 0.45 -9.10
N SER A 196 4.51 0.08 -10.23
CA SER A 196 4.73 0.75 -11.52
C SER A 196 6.23 0.90 -11.86
N SER A 197 7.00 -0.17 -11.60
CA SER A 197 8.46 -0.24 -11.80
C SER A 197 9.28 0.70 -10.91
N VAL A 198 8.68 1.29 -9.86
CA VAL A 198 9.38 2.09 -8.86
C VAL A 198 9.40 1.32 -7.54
N ASN A 199 10.57 1.30 -6.89
CA ASN A 199 10.72 0.66 -5.59
C ASN A 199 10.31 1.63 -4.47
N TYR A 200 9.40 1.18 -3.61
CA TYR A 200 8.94 1.89 -2.44
C TYR A 200 9.22 1.08 -1.17
N SER A 201 9.78 1.74 -0.17
CA SER A 201 9.75 1.29 1.22
C SER A 201 8.39 1.61 1.85
N GLY A 202 8.26 1.44 3.17
CA GLY A 202 7.08 1.87 3.91
C GLY A 202 6.81 3.36 3.78
N ILE A 203 7.83 4.20 3.98
CA ILE A 203 7.81 5.63 3.65
C ILE A 203 8.91 5.91 2.62
N THR A 204 8.59 6.62 1.55
CA THR A 204 9.52 7.01 0.49
C THR A 204 9.29 8.47 0.11
N LYS A 205 10.35 9.27 0.04
CA LYS A 205 10.32 10.60 -0.59
C LYS A 205 10.49 10.44 -2.10
N VAL A 206 9.60 11.03 -2.87
CA VAL A 206 9.65 11.07 -4.33
C VAL A 206 9.78 12.52 -4.79
N GLY A 207 10.87 12.82 -5.50
CA GLY A 207 11.18 14.18 -5.93
C GLY A 207 11.50 15.12 -4.76
N GLY A 208 11.33 16.42 -5.00
CA GLY A 208 11.75 17.48 -4.08
C GLY A 208 13.25 17.78 -4.14
N GLY A 209 13.65 18.87 -3.49
CA GLY A 209 15.04 19.27 -3.26
C GLY A 209 15.45 19.13 -1.81
N GLY A 210 16.22 20.10 -1.32
CA GLY A 210 16.56 20.22 0.09
C GLY A 210 17.81 19.47 0.53
N ASN A 211 18.12 19.66 1.82
CA ASN A 211 19.02 18.78 2.56
C ASN A 211 18.45 17.35 2.69
N SER A 212 19.26 16.43 3.19
CA SER A 212 18.83 15.04 3.42
C SER A 212 17.78 14.97 4.54
N PRO A 213 16.53 14.58 4.24
CA PRO A 213 15.50 14.47 5.26
C PRO A 213 15.70 13.24 6.15
N THR A 214 15.06 13.25 7.32
CA THR A 214 14.82 12.02 8.08
C THR A 214 13.67 11.26 7.44
N VAL A 215 13.84 9.95 7.19
CA VAL A 215 12.81 9.06 6.65
C VAL A 215 12.81 7.76 7.45
N ASP A 216 11.69 7.44 8.09
CA ASP A 216 11.49 6.12 8.70
C ASP A 216 10.86 5.17 7.67
N ALA A 217 11.74 4.47 6.95
CA ALA A 217 11.39 3.58 5.85
C ALA A 217 10.48 2.41 6.28
N ASP A 218 10.37 2.12 7.58
CA ASP A 218 9.58 1.01 8.10
C ASP A 218 8.15 1.43 8.50
N LYS A 219 7.78 2.71 8.35
CA LYS A 219 6.44 3.24 8.67
C LYS A 219 5.43 3.15 7.52
N GLY A 220 5.50 2.07 6.75
CA GLY A 220 4.40 1.70 5.86
C GLY A 220 3.22 1.13 6.64
N TYR A 221 2.15 0.76 5.94
CA TYR A 221 0.90 0.29 6.55
C TYR A 221 1.14 -0.80 7.62
N PHE A 222 1.92 -1.84 7.29
CA PHE A 222 2.18 -2.95 8.21
C PHE A 222 3.11 -2.60 9.39
N GLY A 223 3.68 -1.39 9.40
CA GLY A 223 4.53 -0.87 10.47
C GLY A 223 3.83 0.14 11.36
N LEU A 224 2.56 0.47 11.06
CA LEU A 224 1.77 1.39 11.86
C LEU A 224 1.32 0.76 13.18
N SER A 225 1.15 1.62 14.18
CA SER A 225 0.60 1.28 15.49
C SER A 225 -0.37 2.37 15.93
N THR A 226 -0.97 2.20 17.11
CA THR A 226 -1.84 3.21 17.71
C THR A 226 -1.09 4.44 18.22
N GLY A 227 0.24 4.33 18.37
CA GLY A 227 1.12 5.42 18.78
C GLY A 227 1.55 6.30 17.62
N ASN A 228 1.70 7.59 17.89
CA ASN A 228 2.27 8.55 16.95
C ASN A 228 3.73 8.18 16.64
N ALA A 229 4.07 8.04 15.37
CA ALA A 229 5.45 7.84 14.93
C ALA A 229 5.84 8.87 13.87
N THR A 230 7.01 9.49 14.02
CA THR A 230 7.57 10.36 12.99
C THR A 230 7.99 9.53 11.78
N ALA A 231 7.30 9.71 10.66
CA ALA A 231 7.58 9.05 9.40
C ALA A 231 8.62 9.81 8.57
N PHE A 232 8.59 11.14 8.63
CA PHE A 232 9.40 12.00 7.78
C PHE A 232 9.66 13.35 8.45
N THR A 233 10.84 13.94 8.26
CA THR A 233 11.11 15.34 8.61
C THR A 233 12.07 15.95 7.58
N GLN A 234 11.65 17.06 6.99
CA GLN A 234 12.48 17.95 6.17
C GLN A 234 12.70 19.25 6.96
N THR A 235 13.95 19.69 7.10
CA THR A 235 14.26 21.01 7.65
C THR A 235 14.57 21.98 6.53
N ALA A 236 14.37 23.27 6.79
CA ALA A 236 14.74 24.33 5.86
C ALA A 236 16.24 24.30 5.54
N ASP A 237 16.58 24.55 4.28
CA ASP A 237 17.95 24.73 3.79
C ASP A 237 18.19 26.13 3.20
N SER A 238 17.11 26.91 3.05
CA SER A 238 17.08 28.30 2.60
C SER A 238 16.22 29.18 3.54
N GLY A 239 16.36 30.50 3.40
CA GLY A 239 15.53 31.48 4.10
C GLY A 239 16.29 32.42 5.05
N PRO A 240 15.58 33.14 5.94
CA PRO A 240 16.18 34.11 6.84
C PRO A 240 17.23 33.49 7.77
N SER A 241 18.30 34.24 8.06
CA SER A 241 19.34 33.79 8.98
C SER A 241 18.76 33.48 10.36
N GLY A 242 19.10 32.33 10.91
CA GLY A 242 18.57 31.84 12.19
C GLY A 242 17.34 30.94 12.07
N TYR A 243 16.70 30.84 10.90
CA TYR A 243 15.42 30.11 10.74
C TYR A 243 15.52 28.70 10.17
N LEU A 244 16.74 28.21 9.88
CA LEU A 244 16.96 26.92 9.19
C LEU A 244 16.61 25.69 10.04
N SER A 245 16.29 25.88 11.33
CA SER A 245 15.73 24.82 12.17
C SER A 245 14.24 24.60 11.96
N SER A 246 13.56 25.49 11.22
CA SER A 246 12.16 25.30 10.82
C SER A 246 11.99 24.02 10.01
N PHE A 247 10.84 23.35 10.13
CA PHE A 247 10.64 22.05 9.51
C PHE A 247 9.19 21.77 9.08
N ILE A 248 9.06 20.83 8.15
CA ILE A 248 7.82 20.08 7.87
C ILE A 248 8.04 18.63 8.28
N ARG A 249 7.18 18.12 9.17
CA ARG A 249 7.24 16.75 9.70
C ARG A 249 5.93 16.02 9.50
N TYR A 250 6.00 14.79 9.00
CA TYR A 250 4.85 13.88 8.96
C TYR A 250 4.92 12.87 10.10
N ILE A 251 3.84 12.78 10.86
CA ILE A 251 3.64 11.84 11.95
C ILE A 251 2.44 10.97 11.59
N VAL A 252 2.60 9.65 11.70
CA VAL A 252 1.60 8.68 11.25
C VAL A 252 1.21 7.74 12.38
N LYS A 253 -0.05 7.30 12.36
CA LYS A 253 -0.58 6.24 13.23
C LYS A 253 -1.80 5.59 12.58
N SER A 254 -2.19 4.44 13.11
CA SER A 254 -3.47 3.81 12.80
C SER A 254 -4.37 3.70 14.04
N ASN A 255 -5.58 3.15 13.87
CA ASN A 255 -6.45 2.73 14.97
C ASN A 255 -6.11 1.33 15.53
N GLY A 256 -5.01 0.71 15.08
CA GLY A 256 -4.63 -0.66 15.45
C GLY A 256 -5.52 -1.71 14.77
N THR A 257 -5.18 -2.99 14.94
CA THR A 257 -5.90 -4.12 14.32
C THR A 257 -7.41 -4.07 14.56
N GLN A 258 -8.20 -4.22 13.49
CA GLN A 258 -9.67 -4.20 13.52
C GLN A 258 -10.29 -5.56 13.19
N GLY A 259 -9.60 -6.40 12.42
CA GLY A 259 -10.04 -7.73 12.03
C GLY A 259 -9.21 -8.85 12.65
N SER A 260 -9.38 -10.07 12.13
CA SER A 260 -8.65 -11.26 12.60
C SER A 260 -7.54 -11.72 11.64
N ASN A 261 -7.40 -11.05 10.50
CA ASN A 261 -6.53 -11.49 9.40
C ASN A 261 -5.19 -10.73 9.37
N GLY A 262 -4.79 -10.11 10.49
CA GLY A 262 -3.49 -9.46 10.64
C GLY A 262 -3.37 -8.07 9.98
N ASP A 263 -4.46 -7.32 9.94
CA ASP A 263 -4.42 -5.90 9.58
C ASP A 263 -3.79 -5.04 10.69
N THR A 264 -3.34 -3.84 10.34
CA THR A 264 -2.80 -2.85 11.29
C THR A 264 -3.75 -1.67 11.50
N GLY A 265 -4.96 -1.72 10.93
CA GLY A 265 -6.04 -0.78 11.17
C GLY A 265 -6.81 -0.38 9.93
N SER A 266 -8.07 -0.02 10.13
CA SER A 266 -8.96 0.50 9.07
C SER A 266 -8.89 2.02 8.92
N THR A 267 -8.24 2.70 9.85
CA THR A 267 -8.15 4.18 9.85
C THR A 267 -6.69 4.58 10.06
N ILE A 268 -6.19 5.43 9.18
CA ILE A 268 -4.83 5.98 9.23
C ILE A 268 -4.96 7.48 9.44
N THR A 269 -4.26 7.99 10.45
CA THR A 269 -4.18 9.42 10.75
C THR A 269 -2.76 9.91 10.47
N ILE A 270 -2.67 11.01 9.72
CA ILE A 270 -1.42 11.64 9.32
C ILE A 270 -1.47 13.09 9.81
N TYR A 271 -0.55 13.43 10.70
CA TYR A 271 -0.30 14.82 11.09
C TYR A 271 0.87 15.36 10.27
N SER A 272 0.69 16.55 9.71
CA SER A 272 1.76 17.32 9.08
C SER A 272 2.01 18.55 9.93
N VAL A 273 3.11 18.55 10.66
CA VAL A 273 3.51 19.63 11.57
C VAL A 273 4.46 20.55 10.82
N TRP A 274 4.08 21.81 10.72
CA TRP A 274 4.90 22.89 10.22
C TRP A 274 5.31 23.70 11.43
N ASP A 275 6.61 23.90 11.63
CA ASP A 275 7.13 24.59 12.80
C ASP A 275 8.17 25.60 12.33
N GLU A 276 7.95 26.86 12.69
CA GLU A 276 8.89 27.95 12.51
C GLU A 276 9.89 27.92 13.67
N ILE A 277 11.19 28.02 13.42
CA ILE A 277 12.15 28.07 14.52
C ILE A 277 13.23 29.08 14.17
N PRO A 278 13.37 30.20 14.93
CA PRO A 278 12.57 30.59 16.10
C PRO A 278 11.16 31.09 15.75
N ASN A 279 10.29 31.16 16.75
CA ASN A 279 8.85 31.44 16.64
C ASN A 279 8.54 32.96 16.63
N ASP A 280 8.95 33.70 15.60
CA ASP A 280 8.95 35.17 15.67
C ASP A 280 8.40 35.90 14.43
N LEU A 281 8.38 35.27 13.26
CA LEU A 281 7.91 35.86 12.00
C LEU A 281 6.47 35.46 11.71
N VAL A 282 5.85 36.15 10.74
CA VAL A 282 4.47 35.88 10.34
C VAL A 282 4.48 35.38 8.91
N ALA A 283 4.15 34.10 8.76
CA ALA A 283 3.92 33.49 7.47
C ALA A 283 2.54 33.88 6.94
N SER A 284 2.45 34.02 5.62
CA SER A 284 1.23 34.39 4.91
C SER A 284 0.20 33.25 4.96
N THR A 285 -1.05 33.60 4.61
CA THR A 285 -2.11 32.62 4.40
C THR A 285 -1.79 31.73 3.20
N GLY A 286 -2.36 30.52 3.16
CA GLY A 286 -2.32 29.65 1.99
C GLY A 286 -1.38 28.45 2.12
N SER A 287 -0.72 28.25 3.26
CA SER A 287 -0.05 26.97 3.55
C SER A 287 -1.07 25.84 3.44
N ALA A 288 -0.73 24.80 2.69
CA ALA A 288 -1.60 23.68 2.45
C ALA A 288 -0.84 22.35 2.47
N VAL A 289 -1.57 21.30 2.83
CA VAL A 289 -1.13 19.92 2.67
C VAL A 289 -2.22 19.16 1.93
N THR A 290 -1.82 18.41 0.90
CA THR A 290 -2.73 17.56 0.12
C THR A 290 -2.45 16.10 0.43
N CYS A 291 -3.49 15.37 0.82
CA CYS A 291 -3.47 13.92 0.96
C CYS A 291 -4.10 13.29 -0.29
N THR A 292 -3.31 12.53 -1.02
CA THR A 292 -3.74 11.78 -2.21
C THR A 292 -3.71 10.29 -1.91
N VAL A 293 -4.88 9.64 -1.93
CA VAL A 293 -5.01 8.19 -1.89
C VAL A 293 -4.98 7.68 -3.33
N GLN A 294 -3.88 7.02 -3.70
CA GLN A 294 -3.73 6.37 -5.00
C GLN A 294 -4.28 4.95 -4.91
N LEU A 295 -5.35 4.66 -5.65
CA LEU A 295 -6.00 3.35 -5.65
C LEU A 295 -5.14 2.31 -6.40
N PRO A 296 -5.23 1.02 -6.04
CA PRO A 296 -4.76 -0.07 -6.88
C PRO A 296 -5.44 -0.09 -8.26
N GLU A 297 -4.81 -0.76 -9.21
CA GLU A 297 -5.38 -1.01 -10.54
C GLU A 297 -6.49 -2.08 -10.50
N THR A 298 -7.42 -2.04 -11.47
CA THR A 298 -8.55 -3.00 -11.57
C THR A 298 -8.62 -3.72 -12.92
N THR A 299 -7.52 -3.71 -13.68
CA THR A 299 -7.34 -4.48 -14.92
C THR A 299 -7.24 -5.97 -14.62
N ASN A 300 -6.45 -6.35 -13.60
CA ASN A 300 -6.27 -7.76 -13.22
C ASN A 300 -7.04 -8.14 -11.95
N LEU A 301 -7.40 -7.16 -11.13
CA LEU A 301 -8.11 -7.37 -9.87
C LEU A 301 -9.50 -6.71 -9.88
N SER A 302 -10.43 -7.26 -9.09
CA SER A 302 -11.63 -6.53 -8.69
C SER A 302 -11.34 -5.67 -7.46
N ALA A 303 -11.99 -4.50 -7.35
CA ALA A 303 -11.79 -3.54 -6.27
C ALA A 303 -12.33 -4.00 -4.90
N SER A 304 -11.72 -5.03 -4.32
CA SER A 304 -12.07 -5.63 -3.02
C SER A 304 -11.90 -4.67 -1.84
N TRP A 305 -10.99 -3.70 -1.98
CA TRP A 305 -10.73 -2.64 -1.00
C TRP A 305 -11.82 -1.56 -0.96
N GLY A 306 -12.78 -1.56 -1.89
CA GLY A 306 -13.84 -0.56 -1.98
C GLY A 306 -13.30 0.84 -2.29
N THR A 307 -13.99 1.86 -1.77
CA THR A 307 -13.61 3.28 -1.93
C THR A 307 -13.26 3.88 -0.57
N PRO A 308 -11.96 4.09 -0.27
CA PRO A 308 -11.56 4.77 0.97
C PRO A 308 -12.05 6.22 0.98
N SER A 309 -12.36 6.74 2.16
CA SER A 309 -12.64 8.17 2.35
C SER A 309 -11.41 8.89 2.90
N VAL A 310 -11.17 10.12 2.45
CA VAL A 310 -10.13 11.01 2.98
C VAL A 310 -10.78 12.32 3.45
N SER A 311 -10.29 12.87 4.56
CA SER A 311 -10.70 14.17 5.08
C SER A 311 -9.51 14.86 5.74
N GLY A 312 -9.45 16.18 5.62
CA GLY A 312 -8.36 17.01 6.13
C GLY A 312 -8.86 18.20 6.95
N SER A 313 -8.03 18.64 7.88
CA SER A 313 -8.24 19.85 8.67
C SER A 313 -6.90 20.49 9.02
N VAL A 314 -6.91 21.76 9.42
CA VAL A 314 -5.71 22.48 9.87
C VAL A 314 -6.01 23.24 11.15
N SER A 315 -5.05 23.23 12.06
CA SER A 315 -5.07 23.96 13.33
C SER A 315 -3.68 24.56 13.61
N GLY A 316 -3.59 25.41 14.62
CA GLY A 316 -2.34 26.05 15.03
C GLY A 316 -2.27 27.55 14.72
N SER A 317 -1.19 28.12 15.24
CA SER A 317 -0.65 29.48 15.11
C SER A 317 0.42 29.54 16.20
#